data_AF-A0A5A7P1X5-F1
#
_entry.id   AF-A0A5A7P1X5-F1
#
_cell.length_a   1.000
_cell.length_b   1.000
_cell.length_c   1.000
_cell.angle_alpha   90.00
_cell.angle_beta   90.00
_cell.angle_gamma   90.00
#
_symmetry.space_group_name_H-M   'P 1'
#
loop_
_entity.id
_entity.type
_entity.pdbx_description
1 polymer ?
#
loop_
_entity_poly.entity_id
_entity_poly.type
_entity_poly.pdbx_seq_one_letter_code
_entity_poly.pdbx_strand_id
1 'polypeptide(L)'
;MPKHRWRGSLQSFFGSHIDSEKDKELKGTRKEIEGKVQQILAALKEEDNNKGKEPLINLITDFHNHYQSLYARYDHLTDELRKKATGKKGDDSSSSSSDSSDSEDSPKKKGEKNGKVENDFENGTAGVKQELELALSEVTELRRKLTITSEEKEKLGRECGSALSKIEEAEKIISQINGEAEKFKSENSRLLAENGDPVKELESLRESQGETSKKLEEVILEREAGVLKVEEETKNLSIINSQLQNEKEAIQLELEALKGDFSSLREKLVSAENEVDKLSRMQKDTDEEKVGLLLKLKEKDDEIAKLLEEHKKLEATCKENLESSQKKTEELIQQLEKEIEIKDQEIVQLEDNIEDLKRELEMKDDEIKTMLENMRNIEVKQRLTSQKLRITEQLLSEKDESYLRKEEKLLEEQKSLKAKALLLSGIITVYKEAHAKIVSKISEKVNDTLAGFDAFHVKFEEDYGHLESRVYEISNELKAATSCMKKEIGRLVQELSVEKNKGLVLENKVGELEDKLQEDEDKRRSLAETVRLREEKVSELEKMVADMEEKMGDLERTMKEKETGFVNLSEEKREAIRQLSVLIEYHRNRYDDLKGMLAKTRGGINQVAV
;
A
#
# COMPACT_ATOMS: atom_id res chain seq x y z
N MET A 1 13.53 -25.46 141.54
CA MET A 1 14.04 -26.34 140.46
C MET A 1 13.13 -26.19 139.22
N PRO A 2 13.51 -26.65 138.02
CA PRO A 2 14.68 -26.17 137.28
C PRO A 2 14.30 -25.67 135.87
N LYS A 3 14.96 -24.60 135.38
CA LYS A 3 14.86 -24.18 133.97
C LYS A 3 16.02 -24.80 133.17
N HIS A 4 15.79 -25.82 132.33
CA HIS A 4 16.61 -26.07 131.12
C HIS A 4 16.03 -27.15 130.18
N ARG A 5 15.46 -26.71 129.06
CA ARG A 5 15.46 -27.26 127.69
C ARG A 5 14.81 -26.15 126.84
N TRP A 6 15.43 -25.63 125.80
CA TRP A 6 15.33 -26.14 124.42
C TRP A 6 16.58 -25.85 123.55
N ARG A 7 17.71 -25.47 124.15
CA ARG A 7 18.97 -25.14 123.43
C ARG A 7 19.79 -26.41 123.09
N GLY A 8 19.20 -27.29 122.28
CA GLY A 8 19.84 -28.52 121.77
C GLY A 8 19.37 -28.97 120.38
N SER A 9 18.50 -28.19 119.72
CA SER A 9 17.77 -28.60 118.52
C SER A 9 18.27 -28.00 117.19
N LEU A 10 19.36 -27.21 117.20
CA LEU A 10 19.82 -26.44 116.03
C LEU A 10 21.21 -26.82 115.52
N GLN A 11 21.93 -27.71 116.21
CA GLN A 11 23.29 -28.12 115.82
C GLN A 11 23.32 -29.41 114.98
N SER A 12 22.24 -30.19 114.99
CA SER A 12 22.04 -31.37 114.15
C SER A 12 21.36 -31.09 112.79
N PHE A 13 20.72 -29.93 112.62
CA PHE A 13 19.90 -29.62 111.43
C PHE A 13 20.69 -29.12 110.21
N PHE A 14 21.93 -28.64 110.40
CA PHE A 14 22.77 -28.07 109.33
C PHE A 14 24.03 -28.90 109.04
N GLY A 15 24.22 -30.06 109.69
CA GLY A 15 25.45 -30.83 109.64
C GLY A 15 25.65 -31.77 108.44
N SER A 16 24.61 -31.99 107.61
CA SER A 16 24.61 -33.06 106.59
C SER A 16 23.86 -32.73 105.29
N HIS A 17 23.57 -31.44 105.03
CA HIS A 17 22.74 -31.02 103.88
C HIS A 17 23.41 -30.04 102.91
N ILE A 18 24.72 -30.21 102.71
CA ILE A 18 25.39 -29.82 101.46
C ILE A 18 25.95 -31.10 100.84
N ASP A 19 25.09 -31.78 100.10
CA ASP A 19 25.40 -32.98 99.34
C ASP A 19 26.40 -32.64 98.22
N SER A 20 27.60 -33.23 98.27
CA SER A 20 28.69 -32.89 97.33
C SER A 20 28.47 -33.42 95.90
N GLU A 21 27.52 -34.35 95.72
CA GLU A 21 27.07 -34.78 94.40
C GLU A 21 26.14 -33.71 93.82
N LYS A 22 25.22 -33.18 94.63
CA LYS A 22 24.35 -32.05 94.24
C LYS A 22 25.09 -30.73 94.07
N ASP A 23 26.16 -30.46 94.82
CA ASP A 23 27.02 -29.29 94.57
C ASP A 23 27.72 -29.35 93.18
N LYS A 24 28.00 -30.55 92.67
CA LYS A 24 28.50 -30.77 91.30
C LYS A 24 27.38 -30.68 90.27
N GLU A 25 26.22 -31.26 90.54
CA GLU A 25 25.01 -31.19 89.71
C GLU A 25 24.53 -29.73 89.51
N LEU A 26 24.55 -28.94 90.59
CA LEU A 26 24.29 -27.49 90.58
C LEU A 26 25.31 -26.72 89.73
N LYS A 27 26.61 -27.08 89.79
CA LYS A 27 27.65 -26.50 88.93
C LYS A 27 27.53 -26.92 87.47
N GLY A 28 26.99 -28.12 87.18
CA GLY A 28 26.65 -28.57 85.84
C GLY A 28 25.48 -27.79 85.26
N THR A 29 24.34 -27.79 85.95
CA THR A 29 23.13 -27.06 85.55
C THR A 29 23.36 -25.54 85.44
N ARG A 30 24.21 -24.93 86.29
CA ARG A 30 24.64 -23.53 86.14
C ARG A 30 25.30 -23.27 84.78
N LYS A 31 26.18 -24.16 84.29
CA LYS A 31 26.79 -24.03 82.96
C LYS A 31 25.79 -24.24 81.82
N GLU A 32 24.83 -25.14 82.00
CA GLU A 32 23.77 -25.38 81.03
C GLU A 32 22.82 -24.17 80.91
N ILE A 33 22.46 -23.55 82.03
CA ILE A 33 21.66 -22.31 82.09
C ILE A 33 22.43 -21.14 81.47
N GLU A 34 23.71 -20.99 81.78
CA GLU A 34 24.60 -19.99 81.17
C GLU A 34 24.60 -20.11 79.63
N GLY A 35 24.82 -21.32 79.10
CA GLY A 35 24.77 -21.57 77.65
C GLY A 35 23.41 -21.25 77.02
N LYS A 36 22.31 -21.60 77.68
CA LYS A 36 20.94 -21.28 77.21
C LYS A 36 20.67 -19.77 77.20
N VAL A 37 21.11 -19.02 78.21
CA VAL A 37 20.96 -17.56 78.24
C VAL A 37 21.79 -16.91 77.12
N GLN A 38 23.02 -17.35 76.91
CA GLN A 38 23.85 -16.85 75.80
C GLN A 38 23.23 -17.17 74.43
N GLN A 39 22.64 -18.36 74.25
CA GLN A 39 21.93 -18.73 73.02
C GLN A 39 20.67 -17.87 72.79
N ILE A 40 19.91 -17.56 73.84
CA ILE A 40 18.76 -16.64 73.76
C ILE A 40 19.21 -15.22 73.39
N LEU A 41 20.30 -14.72 74.00
CA LEU A 41 20.85 -13.39 73.69
C LEU A 41 21.49 -13.30 72.30
N ALA A 42 21.92 -14.42 71.71
CA ALA A 42 22.35 -14.49 70.32
C ALA A 42 21.15 -14.44 69.36
N ALA A 43 20.15 -15.33 69.55
CA ALA A 43 18.95 -15.37 68.71
C ALA A 43 18.16 -14.04 68.73
N LEU A 44 18.14 -13.33 69.86
CA LEU A 44 17.52 -11.99 69.96
C LEU A 44 18.29 -10.89 69.20
N LYS A 45 19.53 -11.13 68.75
CA LYS A 45 20.38 -10.19 68.00
C LYS A 45 20.51 -10.51 66.50
N GLU A 46 20.24 -11.74 66.08
CA GLU A 46 20.37 -12.16 64.67
C GLU A 46 19.15 -11.79 63.80
N GLU A 47 18.02 -11.40 64.40
CA GLU A 47 16.83 -10.94 63.69
C GLU A 47 16.80 -9.39 63.55
N ASP A 48 16.98 -8.87 62.32
CA ASP A 48 17.25 -7.47 61.95
C ASP A 48 16.34 -6.34 62.53
N ASN A 49 15.20 -6.66 63.15
CA ASN A 49 14.27 -5.67 63.71
C ASN A 49 14.66 -5.18 65.12
N ASN A 50 15.81 -4.50 65.21
CA ASN A 50 16.46 -4.14 66.49
C ASN A 50 15.70 -3.15 67.41
N LYS A 51 14.74 -2.36 66.91
CA LYS A 51 14.16 -1.23 67.69
C LYS A 51 13.15 -1.61 68.79
N GLY A 52 12.63 -2.84 68.81
CA GLY A 52 11.63 -3.28 69.80
C GLY A 52 12.16 -4.19 70.90
N LYS A 53 13.34 -4.80 70.71
CA LYS A 53 13.85 -5.89 71.57
C LYS A 53 14.81 -5.43 72.66
N GLU A 54 15.35 -4.21 72.55
CA GLU A 54 16.32 -3.65 73.50
C GLU A 54 15.84 -3.68 74.97
N PRO A 55 14.56 -3.35 75.32
CA PRO A 55 14.07 -3.49 76.69
C PRO A 55 14.03 -4.95 77.18
N LEU A 56 13.74 -5.91 76.30
CA LEU A 56 13.70 -7.33 76.63
C LEU A 56 15.10 -7.92 76.80
N ILE A 57 16.05 -7.52 75.95
CA ILE A 57 17.48 -7.85 76.08
C ILE A 57 18.02 -7.31 77.40
N ASN A 58 17.68 -6.06 77.76
CA ASN A 58 18.05 -5.47 79.04
C ASN A 58 17.41 -6.22 80.22
N LEU A 59 16.11 -6.55 80.17
CA LEU A 59 15.44 -7.30 81.24
C LEU A 59 15.98 -8.72 81.42
N ILE A 60 16.32 -9.42 80.33
CA ILE A 60 16.98 -10.74 80.38
C ILE A 60 18.40 -10.60 80.97
N THR A 61 19.13 -9.56 80.58
CA THR A 61 20.48 -9.27 81.11
C THR A 61 20.41 -8.93 82.60
N ASP A 62 19.44 -8.14 83.04
CA ASP A 62 19.24 -7.80 84.45
C ASP A 62 18.77 -8.99 85.28
N PHE A 63 17.87 -9.83 84.75
CA PHE A 63 17.51 -11.09 85.41
C PHE A 63 18.72 -12.03 85.52
N HIS A 64 19.55 -12.11 84.48
CA HIS A 64 20.79 -12.89 84.50
C HIS A 64 21.81 -12.31 85.50
N ASN A 65 21.96 -10.99 85.59
CA ASN A 65 22.78 -10.30 86.59
C ASN A 65 22.27 -10.57 88.02
N HIS A 66 20.96 -10.61 88.23
CA HIS A 66 20.34 -10.98 89.50
C HIS A 66 20.56 -12.47 89.82
N TYR A 67 20.45 -13.36 88.82
CA TYR A 67 20.74 -14.79 88.97
C TYR A 67 22.22 -15.04 89.31
N GLN A 68 23.16 -14.41 88.60
CA GLN A 68 24.59 -14.47 88.92
C GLN A 68 24.88 -13.87 90.31
N SER A 69 24.23 -12.76 90.68
CA SER A 69 24.37 -12.16 92.02
C SER A 69 23.80 -13.04 93.13
N LEU A 70 22.70 -13.74 92.87
CA LEU A 70 22.12 -14.73 93.80
C LEU A 70 23.02 -15.96 93.92
N TYR A 71 23.61 -16.43 92.82
CA TYR A 71 24.59 -17.52 92.84
C TYR A 71 25.88 -17.11 93.56
N ALA A 72 26.37 -15.89 93.36
CA ALA A 72 27.52 -15.37 94.10
C ALA A 72 27.22 -15.22 95.60
N ARG A 73 25.99 -14.84 95.97
CA ARG A 73 25.52 -14.88 97.37
C ARG A 73 25.40 -16.31 97.89
N TYR A 74 24.97 -17.28 97.10
CA TYR A 74 24.92 -18.70 97.49
C TYR A 74 26.32 -19.30 97.67
N ASP A 75 27.25 -19.01 96.75
CA ASP A 75 28.65 -19.41 96.83
C ASP A 75 29.29 -18.78 98.09
N HIS A 76 29.09 -17.48 98.34
CA HIS A 76 29.56 -16.79 99.55
C HIS A 76 28.92 -17.31 100.84
N LEU A 77 27.61 -17.63 100.84
CA LEU A 77 26.92 -18.18 102.02
C LEU A 77 27.35 -19.62 102.29
N THR A 78 27.60 -20.41 101.24
CA THR A 78 28.17 -21.76 101.32
C THR A 78 29.58 -21.72 101.90
N ASP A 79 30.42 -20.78 101.46
CA ASP A 79 31.76 -20.56 102.05
C ASP A 79 31.70 -19.98 103.47
N GLU A 80 30.71 -19.15 103.82
CA GLU A 80 30.51 -18.71 105.21
C GLU A 80 30.04 -19.84 106.13
N LEU A 81 29.15 -20.72 105.65
CA LEU A 81 28.73 -21.91 106.40
C LEU A 81 29.90 -22.89 106.56
N ARG A 82 30.73 -23.07 105.52
CA ARG A 82 31.99 -23.84 105.56
C ARG A 82 32.99 -23.26 106.57
N LYS A 83 33.11 -21.93 106.66
CA LYS A 83 33.92 -21.21 107.68
C LYS A 83 33.33 -21.33 109.10
N LYS A 84 32.00 -21.26 109.26
CA LYS A 84 31.32 -21.38 110.56
C LYS A 84 31.25 -22.83 111.08
N ALA A 85 31.38 -23.82 110.21
CA ALA A 85 31.45 -25.24 110.57
C ALA A 85 32.79 -25.67 111.21
N THR A 86 33.77 -24.76 111.41
CA THR A 86 35.16 -25.12 111.79
C THR A 86 35.75 -24.37 113.01
N GLY A 87 35.10 -24.48 114.19
CA GLY A 87 35.71 -24.25 115.53
C GLY A 87 35.25 -23.00 116.33
N LYS A 88 35.56 -22.79 117.63
CA LYS A 88 36.30 -23.60 118.65
C LYS A 88 36.16 -23.09 120.13
N LYS A 89 35.62 -23.91 121.07
CA LYS A 89 35.78 -24.01 122.58
C LYS A 89 35.49 -22.87 123.64
N GLY A 90 34.88 -23.29 124.79
CA GLY A 90 35.01 -22.82 126.22
C GLY A 90 33.85 -21.99 126.87
N ASP A 91 33.41 -22.05 128.17
CA ASP A 91 33.40 -23.01 129.35
C ASP A 91 32.32 -22.60 130.49
N ASP A 92 31.68 -23.54 131.27
CA ASP A 92 30.84 -23.55 132.59
C ASP A 92 29.26 -23.28 132.86
N SER A 93 28.74 -23.18 134.14
CA SER A 93 27.37 -23.63 134.72
C SER A 93 26.74 -23.00 136.06
N SER A 94 25.57 -23.51 136.66
CA SER A 94 25.03 -23.47 138.13
C SER A 94 23.47 -23.30 138.48
N SER A 95 22.87 -23.70 139.68
CA SER A 95 21.42 -23.41 140.15
C SER A 95 20.76 -23.90 141.56
N SER A 96 19.67 -23.22 142.08
CA SER A 96 18.36 -23.68 142.84
C SER A 96 18.10 -24.25 144.43
N SER A 97 17.47 -23.70 145.64
CA SER A 97 16.82 -24.32 147.06
C SER A 97 16.26 -23.54 148.51
N SER A 98 15.52 -24.06 149.68
CA SER A 98 14.98 -23.49 151.15
C SER A 98 14.22 -24.40 152.42
N ASP A 99 13.57 -24.30 153.75
CA ASP A 99 13.01 -23.51 155.11
C ASP A 99 12.36 -24.23 156.57
N SER A 100 11.96 -23.69 157.89
CA SER A 100 11.16 -24.28 159.24
C SER A 100 10.79 -23.56 160.78
N SER A 101 9.92 -24.01 161.90
CA SER A 101 9.53 -23.50 163.44
C SER A 101 8.53 -24.31 164.61
N ASP A 102 7.93 -24.22 165.97
CA ASP A 102 7.70 -23.53 167.47
C ASP A 102 6.77 -24.18 168.81
N SER A 103 6.60 -23.76 170.22
CA SER A 103 5.49 -24.07 171.45
C SER A 103 5.56 -23.89 173.18
N GLU A 104 4.50 -23.88 174.21
CA GLU A 104 4.42 -23.68 175.87
C GLU A 104 3.13 -24.04 177.00
N ASP A 105 3.12 -24.06 178.48
CA ASP A 105 1.99 -24.06 179.72
C ASP A 105 2.31 -24.30 181.41
N SER A 106 1.68 -24.36 182.75
CA SER A 106 0.45 -24.09 183.83
C SER A 106 0.46 -24.36 185.54
N PRO A 107 -0.46 -23.93 186.60
CA PRO A 107 -0.50 -24.08 188.23
C PRO A 107 -1.82 -24.08 189.34
N LYS A 108 -1.88 -24.34 190.79
CA LYS A 108 -3.05 -24.25 191.98
C LYS A 108 -2.91 -24.50 193.69
N LYS A 109 -3.88 -24.30 194.79
CA LYS A 109 -3.84 -24.51 196.43
C LYS A 109 -5.10 -24.37 197.61
N LYS A 110 -5.18 -24.79 199.02
CA LYS A 110 -6.22 -24.53 200.28
C LYS A 110 -6.06 -24.99 201.94
N GLY A 111 -6.98 -24.82 203.06
CA GLY A 111 -6.98 -25.23 204.65
C GLY A 111 -8.16 -24.98 205.88
N GLU A 112 -8.15 -25.37 207.28
CA GLU A 112 -9.18 -25.22 208.57
C GLU A 112 -8.73 -25.47 210.21
N LYS A 113 -9.30 -25.61 211.55
CA LYS A 113 -10.58 -25.70 212.59
C LYS A 113 -10.43 -25.75 214.30
N ASN A 114 -11.42 -25.68 215.36
CA ASN A 114 -11.34 -25.84 217.00
C ASN A 114 -12.61 -25.85 218.16
N GLY A 115 -12.57 -26.15 219.59
CA GLY A 115 -13.59 -25.89 220.85
C GLY A 115 -13.72 -26.66 222.37
N LYS A 116 -14.33 -26.20 223.62
CA LYS A 116 -14.61 -26.89 225.08
C LYS A 116 -15.42 -26.21 226.42
N VAL A 117 -15.87 -26.86 227.66
CA VAL A 117 -16.56 -26.33 229.05
C VAL A 117 -16.78 -27.19 230.49
N GLU A 118 -17.28 -26.70 231.76
CA GLU A 118 -17.48 -27.24 233.31
C GLU A 118 -18.61 -26.55 234.37
N ASN A 119 -19.02 -26.61 235.76
CA ASN A 119 -19.21 -27.37 237.17
C ASN A 119 -19.86 -26.50 238.49
N ASP A 120 -20.27 -26.65 239.87
CA ASP A 120 -20.72 -27.49 241.18
C ASP A 120 -21.29 -26.62 242.51
N PHE A 121 -21.73 -26.76 243.89
CA PHE A 121 -22.14 -27.59 245.22
C PHE A 121 -22.84 -26.73 246.50
N GLU A 122 -23.30 -26.84 247.87
CA GLU A 122 -23.58 -27.61 249.27
C GLU A 122 -24.62 -26.88 250.40
N ASN A 123 -25.02 -26.92 251.80
CA ASN A 123 -24.95 -27.56 253.28
C ASN A 123 -26.04 -27.10 254.52
N GLY A 124 -26.10 -27.48 255.91
CA GLY A 124 -27.08 -27.05 257.13
C GLY A 124 -27.09 -27.54 258.75
N THR A 125 -27.93 -27.09 259.84
CA THR A 125 -27.94 -27.46 261.43
C THR A 125 -29.10 -27.03 262.59
N ALA A 126 -29.21 -27.48 263.96
CA ALA A 126 -30.19 -27.13 265.21
C ALA A 126 -29.94 -27.73 266.76
N GLY A 127 -30.53 -27.67 268.08
CA GLY A 127 -31.54 -27.00 269.14
C GLY A 127 -31.92 -27.71 270.63
N VAL A 128 -32.39 -27.13 271.87
CA VAL A 128 -32.78 -27.85 273.28
C VAL A 128 -33.79 -27.45 274.58
N LYS A 129 -33.43 -26.89 275.85
CA LYS A 129 -34.03 -26.66 277.30
C LYS A 129 -35.36 -25.86 277.49
N GLN A 130 -36.48 -26.56 277.67
CA GLN A 130 -37.39 -26.58 276.53
C GLN A 130 -38.56 -25.57 276.48
N GLU A 131 -39.42 -25.44 277.50
CA GLU A 131 -40.64 -24.62 277.36
C GLU A 131 -40.37 -23.11 277.23
N LEU A 132 -39.38 -22.58 277.96
CA LEU A 132 -39.01 -21.16 277.88
C LEU A 132 -38.25 -20.82 276.58
N GLU A 133 -37.70 -21.83 275.88
CA GLU A 133 -36.94 -21.68 274.64
C GLU A 133 -37.85 -21.53 273.41
N LEU A 134 -39.07 -22.09 273.45
CA LEU A 134 -40.07 -21.98 272.38
C LEU A 134 -40.46 -20.51 272.08
N ALA A 135 -40.84 -19.74 273.10
CA ALA A 135 -41.32 -18.37 272.92
C ALA A 135 -40.25 -17.40 272.39
N LEU A 136 -38.98 -17.61 272.74
CA LEU A 136 -37.86 -16.82 272.20
C LEU A 136 -37.54 -17.20 270.74
N SER A 137 -37.75 -18.46 270.36
CA SER A 137 -37.49 -18.95 268.99
C SER A 137 -38.40 -18.27 267.96
N GLU A 138 -39.70 -18.18 268.22
CA GLU A 138 -40.71 -17.65 267.28
C GLU A 138 -40.46 -16.16 266.90
N VAL A 139 -40.00 -15.35 267.86
CA VAL A 139 -39.64 -13.93 267.62
C VAL A 139 -38.40 -13.83 266.71
N THR A 140 -37.47 -14.78 266.77
CA THR A 140 -36.30 -14.80 265.87
C THR A 140 -36.67 -15.22 264.44
N GLU A 141 -37.64 -16.13 264.27
CA GLU A 141 -38.16 -16.50 262.95
C GLU A 141 -38.85 -15.33 262.23
N LEU A 142 -39.69 -14.55 262.94
CA LEU A 142 -40.34 -13.38 262.32
C LEU A 142 -39.33 -12.31 261.90
N ARG A 143 -38.26 -12.11 262.66
CA ARG A 143 -37.14 -11.24 262.24
C ARG A 143 -36.42 -11.78 260.99
N ARG A 144 -36.17 -13.09 260.92
CA ARG A 144 -35.58 -13.75 259.74
C ARG A 144 -36.44 -13.60 258.48
N LYS A 145 -37.77 -13.69 258.59
CA LYS A 145 -38.69 -13.42 257.47
C LYS A 145 -38.61 -11.96 257.00
N LEU A 146 -38.55 -11.00 257.93
CA LEU A 146 -38.46 -9.58 257.57
C LEU A 146 -37.18 -9.26 256.78
N THR A 147 -36.03 -9.82 257.17
CA THR A 147 -34.77 -9.65 256.42
C THR A 147 -34.85 -10.18 254.99
N ILE A 148 -35.44 -11.38 254.78
CA ILE A 148 -35.56 -11.98 253.44
C ILE A 148 -36.40 -11.09 252.51
N THR A 149 -37.55 -10.59 252.98
CA THR A 149 -38.40 -9.68 252.17
C THR A 149 -37.73 -8.34 251.84
N SER A 150 -36.73 -7.91 252.62
CA SER A 150 -35.93 -6.73 252.33
C SER A 150 -34.92 -6.98 251.20
N GLU A 151 -34.28 -8.16 251.18
CA GLU A 151 -33.33 -8.57 250.14
C GLU A 151 -34.02 -8.77 248.79
N GLU A 152 -35.22 -9.36 248.78
CA GLU A 152 -36.05 -9.50 247.57
C GLU A 152 -36.42 -8.13 246.96
N LYS A 153 -36.74 -7.13 247.80
CA LYS A 153 -37.03 -5.77 247.35
C LYS A 153 -35.83 -5.10 246.69
N GLU A 154 -34.61 -5.29 247.21
CA GLU A 154 -33.40 -4.79 246.55
C GLU A 154 -33.05 -5.54 245.26
N LYS A 155 -33.38 -6.84 245.17
CA LYS A 155 -33.20 -7.61 243.94
C LYS A 155 -34.09 -7.07 242.81
N LEU A 156 -35.37 -6.86 243.09
CA LEU A 156 -36.31 -6.24 242.13
C LEU A 156 -35.90 -4.80 241.77
N GLY A 157 -35.35 -4.02 242.71
CA GLY A 157 -34.81 -2.69 242.41
C GLY A 157 -33.69 -2.71 241.36
N ARG A 158 -32.76 -3.67 241.45
CA ARG A 158 -31.68 -3.87 240.46
C ARG A 158 -32.21 -4.35 239.10
N GLU A 159 -33.18 -5.25 239.08
CA GLU A 159 -33.80 -5.74 237.85
C GLU A 159 -34.57 -4.63 237.11
N CYS A 160 -35.28 -3.76 237.86
CA CYS A 160 -35.97 -2.58 237.30
C CYS A 160 -34.98 -1.57 236.67
N GLY A 161 -33.83 -1.33 237.33
CA GLY A 161 -32.75 -0.52 236.75
C GLY A 161 -32.18 -1.10 235.45
N SER A 162 -32.01 -2.43 235.37
CA SER A 162 -31.53 -3.10 234.15
C SER A 162 -32.53 -3.04 232.99
N ALA A 163 -33.83 -2.79 233.24
CA ALA A 163 -34.83 -2.68 232.19
C ALA A 163 -34.74 -1.33 231.46
N LEU A 164 -34.49 -0.23 232.19
CA LEU A 164 -34.44 1.13 231.63
C LEU A 164 -33.34 1.32 230.58
N SER A 165 -32.11 0.89 230.86
CA SER A 165 -31.00 1.07 229.91
C SER A 165 -31.21 0.32 228.59
N LYS A 166 -31.96 -0.79 228.58
CA LYS A 166 -32.32 -1.51 227.35
C LYS A 166 -33.36 -0.79 226.50
N ILE A 167 -34.15 0.09 227.11
CA ILE A 167 -35.12 0.94 226.40
C ILE A 167 -34.37 2.11 225.74
N GLU A 168 -33.41 2.74 226.42
CA GLU A 168 -32.54 3.76 225.83
C GLU A 168 -31.76 3.25 224.60
N GLU A 169 -31.25 2.00 224.66
CA GLU A 169 -30.61 1.36 223.50
C GLU A 169 -31.57 1.16 222.31
N ALA A 170 -32.83 0.79 222.56
CA ALA A 170 -33.84 0.59 221.52
C ALA A 170 -34.25 1.90 220.83
N GLU A 171 -34.46 2.98 221.59
CA GLU A 171 -34.79 4.30 221.03
C GLU A 171 -33.67 4.82 220.11
N LYS A 172 -32.41 4.57 220.50
CA LYS A 172 -31.21 4.93 219.72
C LYS A 172 -31.16 4.23 218.35
N ILE A 173 -31.59 2.97 218.28
CA ILE A 173 -31.69 2.20 217.03
C ILE A 173 -32.81 2.75 216.13
N ILE A 174 -33.96 3.10 216.70
CA ILE A 174 -35.09 3.69 215.95
C ILE A 174 -34.68 5.02 215.31
N SER A 175 -33.91 5.85 216.01
CA SER A 175 -33.35 7.10 215.48
C SER A 175 -32.47 6.87 214.24
N GLN A 176 -31.62 5.84 214.25
CA GLN A 176 -30.76 5.51 213.10
C GLN A 176 -31.58 5.08 211.87
N ILE A 177 -32.57 4.20 212.04
CA ILE A 177 -33.37 3.66 210.93
C ILE A 177 -34.13 4.77 210.19
N ASN A 178 -34.70 5.75 210.92
CA ASN A 178 -35.32 6.92 210.30
C ASN A 178 -34.31 7.77 209.47
N GLY A 179 -33.06 7.87 209.93
CA GLY A 179 -31.99 8.56 209.20
C GLY A 179 -31.53 7.84 207.93
N GLU A 180 -31.76 6.53 207.83
CA GLU A 180 -31.50 5.73 206.62
C GLU A 180 -32.69 5.81 205.63
N ALA A 181 -33.93 5.83 206.13
CA ALA A 181 -35.13 5.95 205.31
C ALA A 181 -35.18 7.25 204.48
N GLU A 182 -34.86 8.41 205.08
CA GLU A 182 -34.83 9.69 204.34
C GLU A 182 -33.69 9.74 203.30
N LYS A 183 -32.56 9.04 203.51
CA LYS A 183 -31.51 8.91 202.48
C LYS A 183 -32.04 8.20 201.25
N PHE A 184 -32.63 7.01 201.40
CA PHE A 184 -33.20 6.25 200.27
C PHE A 184 -34.29 7.04 199.54
N LYS A 185 -35.13 7.78 200.26
CA LYS A 185 -36.17 8.66 199.69
C LYS A 185 -35.57 9.79 198.85
N SER A 186 -34.48 10.42 199.31
CA SER A 186 -33.76 11.44 198.55
C SER A 186 -33.05 10.88 197.31
N GLU A 187 -32.45 9.68 197.41
CA GLU A 187 -31.75 9.05 196.29
C GLU A 187 -32.71 8.53 195.20
N ASN A 188 -33.84 7.94 195.59
CA ASN A 188 -34.89 7.53 194.65
C ASN A 188 -35.49 8.74 193.90
N SER A 189 -35.54 9.91 194.55
CA SER A 189 -35.94 11.17 193.91
C SER A 189 -34.90 11.67 192.89
N ARG A 190 -33.60 11.45 193.12
CA ARG A 190 -32.54 11.74 192.13
C ARG A 190 -32.68 10.85 190.90
N LEU A 191 -32.83 9.54 191.11
CA LEU A 191 -32.97 8.55 190.02
C LEU A 191 -34.22 8.79 189.16
N LEU A 192 -35.31 9.30 189.74
CA LEU A 192 -36.51 9.69 188.99
C LEU A 192 -36.28 10.89 188.05
N ALA A 193 -35.43 11.84 188.44
CA ALA A 193 -35.03 12.94 187.56
C ALA A 193 -34.03 12.46 186.50
N GLU A 194 -33.03 11.66 186.89
CA GLU A 194 -31.97 11.12 186.04
C GLU A 194 -32.49 10.22 184.91
N ASN A 195 -33.59 9.49 185.14
CA ASN A 195 -34.31 8.74 184.08
C ASN A 195 -35.16 9.63 183.15
N GLY A 196 -35.44 10.88 183.51
CA GLY A 196 -36.34 11.76 182.75
C GLY A 196 -35.72 12.36 181.48
N ASP A 197 -34.40 12.47 181.42
CA ASP A 197 -33.68 13.02 180.27
C ASP A 197 -33.37 11.99 179.16
N PRO A 198 -32.87 10.76 179.42
CA PRO A 198 -32.65 9.77 178.36
C PRO A 198 -33.95 9.33 177.66
N VAL A 199 -35.11 9.47 178.31
CA VAL A 199 -36.42 9.24 177.66
C VAL A 199 -36.71 10.28 176.58
N LYS A 200 -36.41 11.57 176.84
CA LYS A 200 -36.55 12.64 175.83
C LYS A 200 -35.53 12.47 174.69
N GLU A 201 -34.31 12.07 175.04
CA GLU A 201 -33.25 11.81 174.07
C GLU A 201 -33.64 10.67 173.12
N LEU A 202 -34.16 9.55 173.66
CA LEU A 202 -34.73 8.44 172.87
C LEU A 202 -35.90 8.86 171.99
N GLU A 203 -36.79 9.74 172.46
CA GLU A 203 -37.92 10.24 171.66
C GLU A 203 -37.45 11.12 170.50
N SER A 204 -36.48 12.01 170.73
CA SER A 204 -35.85 12.82 169.67
C SER A 204 -35.07 11.96 168.66
N LEU A 205 -34.39 10.90 169.12
CA LEU A 205 -33.75 9.91 168.27
C LEU A 205 -34.78 9.20 167.39
N ARG A 206 -35.94 8.81 167.94
CA ARG A 206 -37.03 8.16 167.21
C ARG A 206 -37.64 9.07 166.13
N GLU A 207 -37.77 10.37 166.38
CA GLU A 207 -38.20 11.32 165.34
C GLU A 207 -37.15 11.44 164.23
N SER A 208 -35.85 11.55 164.57
CA SER A 208 -34.77 11.57 163.59
C SER A 208 -34.65 10.26 162.78
N GLN A 209 -34.97 9.13 163.40
CA GLN A 209 -35.07 7.82 162.74
C GLN A 209 -36.24 7.80 161.74
N GLY A 210 -37.38 8.39 162.10
CA GLY A 210 -38.53 8.54 161.21
C GLY A 210 -38.23 9.41 159.98
N GLU A 211 -37.49 10.52 160.16
CA GLU A 211 -37.04 11.35 159.03
C GLU A 211 -36.02 10.65 158.14
N THR A 212 -35.00 10.01 158.73
CA THR A 212 -33.96 9.32 157.96
C THR A 212 -34.52 8.12 157.21
N SER A 213 -35.50 7.40 157.77
CA SER A 213 -36.23 6.35 157.06
C SER A 213 -37.00 6.88 155.85
N LYS A 214 -37.70 8.03 155.98
CA LYS A 214 -38.41 8.65 154.84
C LYS A 214 -37.46 9.11 153.74
N LYS A 215 -36.34 9.74 154.11
CA LYS A 215 -35.30 10.17 153.16
C LYS A 215 -34.63 8.97 152.46
N LEU A 216 -34.53 7.82 153.14
CA LEU A 216 -34.05 6.58 152.54
C LEU A 216 -35.05 6.02 151.51
N GLU A 217 -36.35 6.00 151.84
CA GLU A 217 -37.44 5.59 150.93
C GLU A 217 -37.47 6.45 149.65
N GLU A 218 -37.32 7.77 149.79
CA GLU A 218 -37.28 8.74 148.69
C GLU A 218 -36.07 8.50 147.76
N VAL A 219 -34.88 8.27 148.35
CA VAL A 219 -33.65 7.94 147.59
C VAL A 219 -33.72 6.55 146.93
N ILE A 220 -34.46 5.59 147.51
CA ILE A 220 -34.72 4.30 146.88
C ILE A 220 -35.59 4.50 145.64
N LEU A 221 -36.71 5.22 145.74
CA LEU A 221 -37.61 5.50 144.61
C LEU A 221 -36.90 6.31 143.50
N GLU A 222 -36.08 7.30 143.84
CA GLU A 222 -35.27 8.03 142.87
C GLU A 222 -34.24 7.10 142.19
N ARG A 223 -33.59 6.20 142.93
CA ARG A 223 -32.69 5.19 142.35
C ARG A 223 -33.40 4.21 141.44
N GLU A 224 -34.57 3.71 141.81
CA GLU A 224 -35.34 2.77 140.99
C GLU A 224 -35.81 3.44 139.69
N ALA A 225 -36.28 4.68 139.75
CA ALA A 225 -36.58 5.48 138.56
C ALA A 225 -35.33 5.77 137.70
N GLY A 226 -34.16 5.95 138.32
CA GLY A 226 -32.88 6.08 137.62
C GLY A 226 -32.43 4.78 136.95
N VAL A 227 -32.57 3.63 137.61
CA VAL A 227 -32.25 2.31 137.06
C VAL A 227 -33.16 1.97 135.89
N LEU A 228 -34.46 2.26 135.97
CA LEU A 228 -35.39 2.04 134.85
C LEU A 228 -35.00 2.86 133.61
N LYS A 229 -34.58 4.12 133.77
CA LYS A 229 -34.05 4.93 132.65
C LYS A 229 -32.78 4.33 132.06
N VAL A 230 -31.82 3.92 132.88
CA VAL A 230 -30.58 3.27 132.41
C VAL A 230 -30.87 1.92 131.73
N GLU A 231 -31.89 1.18 132.19
CA GLU A 231 -32.37 -0.02 131.51
C GLU A 231 -33.00 0.28 130.14
N GLU A 232 -33.80 1.35 130.00
CA GLU A 232 -34.34 1.78 128.71
C GLU A 232 -33.22 2.28 127.78
N GLU A 233 -32.29 3.09 128.27
CA GLU A 233 -31.12 3.55 127.53
C GLU A 233 -30.22 2.39 127.06
N THR A 234 -29.96 1.39 127.90
CA THR A 234 -29.16 0.22 127.52
C THR A 234 -29.90 -0.72 126.55
N LYS A 235 -31.23 -0.85 126.66
CA LYS A 235 -32.06 -1.54 125.65
C LYS A 235 -32.01 -0.80 124.30
N ASN A 236 -32.13 0.53 124.30
CA ASN A 236 -32.03 1.37 123.10
C ASN A 236 -30.63 1.31 122.48
N LEU A 237 -29.55 1.39 123.27
CA LEU A 237 -28.17 1.22 122.80
C LEU A 237 -27.92 -0.19 122.23
N SER A 238 -28.52 -1.23 122.81
CA SER A 238 -28.46 -2.59 122.27
C SER A 238 -29.14 -2.69 120.89
N ILE A 239 -30.32 -2.09 120.74
CA ILE A 239 -31.03 -1.99 119.45
C ILE A 239 -30.17 -1.24 118.42
N ILE A 240 -29.65 -0.06 118.75
CA ILE A 240 -28.81 0.75 117.87
C ILE A 240 -27.53 0.00 117.48
N ASN A 241 -26.88 -0.69 118.42
CA ASN A 241 -25.69 -1.48 118.13
C ASN A 241 -25.99 -2.69 117.22
N SER A 242 -27.16 -3.32 117.36
CA SER A 242 -27.61 -4.36 116.43
C SER A 242 -27.91 -3.80 115.02
N GLN A 243 -28.48 -2.60 114.92
CA GLN A 243 -28.72 -1.91 113.65
C GLN A 243 -27.39 -1.56 112.96
N LEU A 244 -26.45 -0.93 113.67
CA LEU A 244 -25.12 -0.59 113.15
C LEU A 244 -24.31 -1.83 112.74
N GLN A 245 -24.44 -2.95 113.45
CA GLN A 245 -23.80 -4.21 113.05
C GLN A 245 -24.44 -4.80 111.78
N ASN A 246 -25.77 -4.75 111.65
CA ASN A 246 -26.48 -5.16 110.42
C ASN A 246 -26.12 -4.27 109.22
N GLU A 247 -26.05 -2.94 109.41
CA GLU A 247 -25.63 -1.97 108.38
C GLU A 247 -24.18 -2.21 107.95
N LYS A 248 -23.28 -2.48 108.90
CA LYS A 248 -21.89 -2.85 108.63
C LYS A 248 -21.78 -4.18 107.87
N GLU A 249 -22.60 -5.18 108.18
CA GLU A 249 -22.64 -6.45 107.44
C GLU A 249 -23.21 -6.26 106.03
N ALA A 250 -24.22 -5.41 105.85
CA ALA A 250 -24.75 -5.03 104.53
C ALA A 250 -23.68 -4.30 103.68
N ILE A 251 -23.02 -3.29 104.23
CA ILE A 251 -21.93 -2.54 103.55
C ILE A 251 -20.75 -3.47 103.23
N GLN A 252 -20.43 -4.43 104.10
CA GLN A 252 -19.40 -5.44 103.80
C GLN A 252 -19.80 -6.32 102.61
N LEU A 253 -21.06 -6.78 102.54
CA LEU A 253 -21.57 -7.55 101.41
C LEU A 253 -21.61 -6.72 100.11
N GLU A 254 -22.00 -5.45 100.17
CA GLU A 254 -21.96 -4.53 99.02
C GLU A 254 -20.53 -4.29 98.54
N LEU A 255 -19.56 -4.14 99.44
CA LEU A 255 -18.13 -4.03 99.09
C LEU A 255 -17.59 -5.33 98.46
N GLU A 256 -17.99 -6.49 98.97
CA GLU A 256 -17.60 -7.79 98.42
C GLU A 256 -18.19 -8.00 97.02
N ALA A 257 -19.45 -7.62 96.81
CA ALA A 257 -20.14 -7.65 95.52
C ALA A 257 -19.50 -6.67 94.52
N LEU A 258 -19.31 -5.41 94.90
CA LEU A 258 -18.69 -4.38 94.06
C LEU A 258 -17.25 -4.75 93.66
N LYS A 259 -16.50 -5.41 94.54
CA LYS A 259 -15.17 -5.99 94.26
C LYS A 259 -15.23 -7.17 93.28
N GLY A 260 -16.29 -7.97 93.34
CA GLY A 260 -16.62 -8.97 92.31
C GLY A 260 -16.92 -8.32 90.96
N ASP A 261 -17.75 -7.28 90.94
CA ASP A 261 -18.07 -6.52 89.73
C ASP A 261 -16.84 -5.86 89.11
N PHE A 262 -16.01 -5.19 89.91
CA PHE A 262 -14.70 -4.65 89.48
C PHE A 262 -13.80 -5.73 88.88
N SER A 263 -13.79 -6.94 89.46
CA SER A 263 -13.02 -8.07 88.92
C SER A 263 -13.56 -8.50 87.55
N SER A 264 -14.89 -8.61 87.40
CA SER A 264 -15.52 -8.96 86.11
C SER A 264 -15.34 -7.85 85.06
N LEU A 265 -15.37 -6.58 85.45
CA LEU A 265 -15.14 -5.44 84.58
C LEU A 265 -13.69 -5.36 84.14
N ARG A 266 -12.74 -5.69 85.02
CA ARG A 266 -11.32 -5.79 84.69
C ARG A 266 -11.03 -6.95 83.73
N GLU A 267 -11.69 -8.09 83.89
CA GLU A 267 -11.59 -9.21 82.95
C GLU A 267 -12.19 -8.86 81.58
N LYS A 268 -13.36 -8.21 81.54
CA LYS A 268 -13.98 -7.68 80.31
C LYS A 268 -13.09 -6.63 79.63
N LEU A 269 -12.45 -5.74 80.40
CA LEU A 269 -11.52 -4.74 79.89
C LEU A 269 -10.31 -5.41 79.24
N VAL A 270 -9.64 -6.33 79.93
CA VAL A 270 -8.50 -7.08 79.37
C VAL A 270 -8.89 -7.89 78.13
N SER A 271 -10.10 -8.46 78.10
CA SER A 271 -10.64 -9.13 76.91
C SER A 271 -10.82 -8.17 75.73
N ALA A 272 -11.38 -6.98 75.98
CA ALA A 272 -11.54 -5.93 74.96
C ALA A 272 -10.19 -5.37 74.50
N GLU A 273 -9.22 -5.17 75.39
CA GLU A 273 -7.85 -4.76 75.06
C GLU A 273 -7.18 -5.79 74.14
N ASN A 274 -7.30 -7.09 74.43
CA ASN A 274 -6.75 -8.16 73.57
C ASN A 274 -7.40 -8.20 72.18
N GLU A 275 -8.71 -7.98 72.07
CA GLU A 275 -9.38 -7.89 70.76
C GLU A 275 -9.04 -6.60 69.99
N VAL A 276 -8.83 -5.47 70.68
CA VAL A 276 -8.30 -4.24 70.06
C VAL A 276 -6.88 -4.47 69.54
N ASP A 277 -6.03 -5.16 70.30
CA ASP A 277 -4.65 -5.49 69.91
C ASP A 277 -4.63 -6.42 68.69
N LYS A 278 -5.56 -7.39 68.63
CA LYS A 278 -5.79 -8.30 67.50
C LYS A 278 -6.33 -7.59 66.27
N LEU A 279 -7.28 -6.68 66.42
CA LEU A 279 -7.78 -5.81 65.35
C LEU A 279 -6.68 -4.90 64.80
N SER A 280 -5.84 -4.32 65.67
CA SER A 280 -4.71 -3.46 65.30
C SER A 280 -3.65 -4.21 64.48
N ARG A 281 -3.34 -5.46 64.85
CA ARG A 281 -2.46 -6.35 64.07
C ARG A 281 -3.05 -6.64 62.69
N MET A 282 -4.30 -7.12 62.62
CA MET A 282 -4.97 -7.37 61.33
C MET A 282 -5.06 -6.11 60.47
N GLN A 283 -5.29 -4.93 61.05
CA GLN A 283 -5.28 -3.68 60.31
C GLN A 283 -3.90 -3.42 59.70
N LYS A 284 -2.82 -3.53 60.48
CA LYS A 284 -1.44 -3.38 59.99
C LYS A 284 -1.13 -4.38 58.87
N ASP A 285 -1.54 -5.64 59.02
CA ASP A 285 -1.35 -6.67 57.99
C ASP A 285 -2.09 -6.28 56.69
N THR A 286 -3.35 -5.82 56.77
CA THR A 286 -4.11 -5.36 55.57
C THR A 286 -3.58 -4.05 54.97
N ASP A 287 -2.96 -3.18 55.76
CA ASP A 287 -2.31 -1.96 55.26
C ASP A 287 -0.97 -2.27 54.57
N GLU A 288 -0.22 -3.29 55.05
CA GLU A 288 0.94 -3.84 54.35
C GLU A 288 0.55 -4.55 53.04
N GLU A 289 -0.55 -5.31 53.02
CA GLU A 289 -1.12 -5.86 51.78
C GLU A 289 -1.53 -4.75 50.79
N LYS A 290 -2.19 -3.68 51.25
CA LYS A 290 -2.53 -2.51 50.39
C LYS A 290 -1.29 -1.87 49.79
N VAL A 291 -0.21 -1.71 50.55
CA VAL A 291 1.06 -1.17 50.03
C VAL A 291 1.65 -2.12 48.98
N GLY A 292 1.63 -3.43 49.22
CA GLY A 292 2.06 -4.43 48.24
C GLY A 292 1.21 -4.45 46.96
N LEU A 293 -0.10 -4.21 47.07
CA LEU A 293 -1.01 -4.08 45.93
C LEU A 293 -0.82 -2.74 45.19
N LEU A 294 -0.59 -1.63 45.89
CA LEU A 294 -0.28 -0.33 45.29
C LEU A 294 1.03 -0.34 44.49
N LEU A 295 2.06 -1.04 44.99
CA LEU A 295 3.31 -1.25 44.25
C LEU A 295 3.07 -2.05 42.97
N LYS A 296 2.34 -3.18 43.04
CA LYS A 296 1.97 -3.99 41.86
C LYS A 296 1.08 -3.23 40.87
N LEU A 297 0.18 -2.39 41.35
CA LEU A 297 -0.65 -1.53 40.49
C LEU A 297 0.25 -0.57 39.72
N LYS A 298 1.19 0.11 40.41
CA LYS A 298 2.13 1.03 39.77
C LYS A 298 3.09 0.34 38.80
N GLU A 299 3.57 -0.86 39.12
CA GLU A 299 4.35 -1.68 38.18
C GLU A 299 3.55 -1.99 36.90
N LYS A 300 2.23 -2.20 37.02
CA LYS A 300 1.34 -2.38 35.86
C LYS A 300 1.01 -1.09 35.13
N ASP A 301 0.88 0.04 35.81
CA ASP A 301 0.76 1.36 35.17
C ASP A 301 2.03 1.70 34.37
N ASP A 302 3.22 1.43 34.92
CA ASP A 302 4.52 1.61 34.25
C ASP A 302 4.72 0.62 33.07
N GLU A 303 4.11 -0.56 33.12
CA GLU A 303 4.08 -1.54 32.01
C GLU A 303 3.11 -1.11 30.90
N ILE A 304 1.91 -0.64 31.27
CA ILE A 304 0.91 -0.06 30.35
C ILE A 304 1.47 1.18 29.66
N ALA A 305 2.19 2.06 30.38
CA ALA A 305 2.82 3.25 29.80
C ALA A 305 3.87 2.90 28.72
N LYS A 306 4.66 1.84 28.92
CA LYS A 306 5.61 1.33 27.92
C LYS A 306 4.87 0.75 26.71
N LEU A 307 3.87 -0.09 26.94
CA LEU A 307 3.05 -0.68 25.87
C LEU A 307 2.34 0.38 25.03
N LEU A 308 1.84 1.47 25.64
CA LEU A 308 1.27 2.62 24.91
C LEU A 308 2.32 3.34 24.05
N GLU A 309 3.57 3.49 24.53
CA GLU A 309 4.63 4.11 23.74
C GLU A 309 5.10 3.20 22.59
N GLU A 310 5.18 1.89 22.79
CA GLU A 310 5.45 0.90 21.75
C GLU A 310 4.32 0.85 20.71
N HIS A 311 3.07 0.83 21.14
CA HIS A 311 1.91 0.85 20.25
C HIS A 311 1.86 2.12 19.40
N LYS A 312 2.25 3.28 19.97
CA LYS A 312 2.35 4.55 19.24
C LYS A 312 3.49 4.56 18.20
N LYS A 313 4.62 3.90 18.49
CA LYS A 313 5.72 3.70 17.52
C LYS A 313 5.30 2.76 16.39
N LEU A 314 4.61 1.66 16.73
CA LEU A 314 4.05 0.71 15.75
C LEU A 314 2.99 1.39 14.87
N GLU A 315 2.09 2.18 15.44
CA GLU A 315 1.07 2.94 14.70
C GLU A 315 1.70 3.90 13.68
N ALA A 316 2.72 4.67 14.09
CA ALA A 316 3.47 5.53 13.18
C ALA A 316 4.16 4.74 12.05
N THR A 317 4.80 3.62 12.38
CA THR A 317 5.50 2.75 11.41
C THR A 317 4.50 2.12 10.42
N CYS A 318 3.34 1.66 10.91
CA CYS A 318 2.25 1.14 10.08
C CYS A 318 1.67 2.21 9.16
N LYS A 319 1.54 3.46 9.63
CA LYS A 319 1.06 4.58 8.81
C LYS A 319 2.05 4.95 7.71
N GLU A 320 3.35 5.01 8.00
CA GLU A 320 4.40 5.29 7.01
C GLU A 320 4.53 4.15 5.97
N ASN A 321 4.39 2.89 6.41
CA ASN A 321 4.29 1.74 5.51
C ASN A 321 3.01 1.78 4.65
N LEU A 322 1.87 2.22 5.19
CA LEU A 322 0.63 2.37 4.44
C LEU A 322 0.75 3.48 3.37
N GLU A 323 1.23 4.67 3.75
CA GLU A 323 1.43 5.81 2.83
C GLU A 323 2.45 5.49 1.73
N SER A 324 3.52 4.76 2.04
CA SER A 324 4.52 4.33 1.04
C SER A 324 4.06 3.15 0.18
N SER A 325 3.12 2.32 0.66
CA SER A 325 2.43 1.31 -0.15
C SER A 325 1.41 1.98 -1.10
N GLN A 326 0.62 2.93 -0.59
CA GLN A 326 -0.36 3.70 -1.37
C GLN A 326 0.32 4.44 -2.54
N LYS A 327 1.44 5.13 -2.29
CA LYS A 327 2.23 5.77 -3.36
C LYS A 327 2.67 4.80 -4.45
N LYS A 328 3.11 3.59 -4.10
CA LYS A 328 3.49 2.56 -5.09
C LYS A 328 2.30 2.06 -5.91
N THR A 329 1.12 1.92 -5.31
CA THR A 329 -0.10 1.62 -6.08
C THR A 329 -0.52 2.77 -6.98
N GLU A 330 -0.39 4.03 -6.53
CA GLU A 330 -0.64 5.22 -7.35
C GLU A 330 0.32 5.28 -8.56
N GLU A 331 1.62 5.01 -8.34
CA GLU A 331 2.65 4.96 -9.37
C GLU A 331 2.40 3.84 -10.38
N LEU A 332 1.93 2.66 -9.94
CA LEU A 332 1.55 1.55 -10.82
C LEU A 332 0.29 1.85 -11.63
N ILE A 333 -0.72 2.50 -11.03
CA ILE A 333 -1.92 2.95 -11.75
C ILE A 333 -1.52 3.94 -12.85
N GLN A 334 -0.71 4.96 -12.52
CA GLN A 334 -0.21 5.93 -13.50
C GLN A 334 0.73 5.35 -14.57
N GLN A 335 1.27 4.14 -14.38
CA GLN A 335 2.00 3.42 -15.43
C GLN A 335 1.01 2.69 -16.35
N LEU A 336 0.06 1.95 -15.78
CA LEU A 336 -0.99 1.24 -16.53
C LEU A 336 -1.87 2.20 -17.35
N GLU A 337 -2.23 3.36 -16.81
CA GLU A 337 -2.98 4.40 -17.55
C GLU A 337 -2.24 4.86 -18.81
N LYS A 338 -0.91 5.01 -18.74
CA LYS A 338 -0.07 5.40 -19.89
C LYS A 338 0.12 4.25 -20.87
N GLU A 339 0.24 3.01 -20.39
CA GLU A 339 0.27 1.84 -21.29
C GLU A 339 -1.05 1.67 -22.04
N ILE A 340 -2.19 1.92 -21.38
CA ILE A 340 -3.52 1.95 -22.02
C ILE A 340 -3.59 3.08 -23.05
N GLU A 341 -3.21 4.31 -22.70
CA GLU A 341 -3.23 5.44 -23.64
C GLU A 341 -2.36 5.18 -24.90
N ILE A 342 -1.19 4.56 -24.75
CA ILE A 342 -0.33 4.14 -25.87
C ILE A 342 -1.01 3.02 -26.68
N LYS A 343 -1.65 2.05 -26.03
CA LYS A 343 -2.34 0.94 -26.72
C LYS A 343 -3.59 1.39 -27.46
N ASP A 344 -4.35 2.34 -26.92
CA ASP A 344 -5.48 2.96 -27.62
C ASP A 344 -5.00 3.74 -28.86
N GLN A 345 -3.86 4.43 -28.78
CA GLN A 345 -3.23 5.08 -29.95
C GLN A 345 -2.75 4.05 -30.99
N GLU A 346 -2.19 2.91 -30.58
CA GLU A 346 -1.86 1.80 -31.49
C GLU A 346 -3.11 1.19 -32.14
N ILE A 347 -4.21 1.05 -31.39
CA ILE A 347 -5.49 0.54 -31.91
C ILE A 347 -6.05 1.48 -32.98
N VAL A 348 -6.12 2.79 -32.72
CA VAL A 348 -6.60 3.78 -33.72
C VAL A 348 -5.74 3.73 -35.00
N GLN A 349 -4.41 3.65 -34.87
CA GLN A 349 -3.54 3.49 -36.03
C GLN A 349 -3.81 2.18 -36.81
N LEU A 350 -4.08 1.07 -36.12
CA LEU A 350 -4.44 -0.18 -36.78
C LEU A 350 -5.83 -0.13 -37.43
N GLU A 351 -6.80 0.57 -36.85
CA GLU A 351 -8.13 0.79 -37.43
C GLU A 351 -8.05 1.64 -38.70
N ASP A 352 -7.28 2.73 -38.71
CA ASP A 352 -7.02 3.55 -39.91
C ASP A 352 -6.36 2.71 -41.02
N ASN A 353 -5.32 1.94 -40.71
CA ASN A 353 -4.66 1.04 -41.68
C ASN A 353 -5.62 -0.03 -42.23
N ILE A 354 -6.50 -0.59 -41.39
CA ILE A 354 -7.53 -1.56 -41.80
C ILE A 354 -8.55 -0.90 -42.74
N GLU A 355 -8.91 0.36 -42.50
CA GLU A 355 -9.85 1.10 -43.33
C GLU A 355 -9.25 1.49 -44.69
N ASP A 356 -7.98 1.90 -44.75
CA ASP A 356 -7.30 2.14 -46.03
C ASP A 356 -7.13 0.85 -46.85
N LEU A 357 -6.81 -0.28 -46.21
CA LEU A 357 -6.77 -1.59 -46.89
C LEU A 357 -8.15 -2.03 -47.41
N LYS A 358 -9.26 -1.67 -46.76
CA LYS A 358 -10.62 -1.88 -47.32
C LYS A 358 -10.85 -1.03 -48.57
N ARG A 359 -10.43 0.25 -48.56
CA ARG A 359 -10.56 1.16 -49.71
C ARG A 359 -9.75 0.66 -50.90
N GLU A 360 -8.53 0.17 -50.67
CA GLU A 360 -7.73 -0.48 -51.72
C GLU A 360 -8.40 -1.75 -52.27
N LEU A 361 -8.94 -2.60 -51.40
CA LEU A 361 -9.68 -3.79 -51.81
C LEU A 361 -10.92 -3.44 -52.64
N GLU A 362 -11.71 -2.45 -52.24
CA GLU A 362 -12.91 -2.02 -52.97
C GLU A 362 -12.55 -1.45 -54.36
N MET A 363 -11.51 -0.62 -54.46
CA MET A 363 -10.97 -0.16 -55.75
C MET A 363 -10.49 -1.32 -56.62
N LYS A 364 -9.84 -2.34 -56.05
CA LYS A 364 -9.39 -3.52 -56.80
C LYS A 364 -10.55 -4.41 -57.23
N ASP A 365 -11.61 -4.49 -56.44
CA ASP A 365 -12.83 -5.21 -56.80
C ASP A 365 -13.55 -4.52 -57.97
N ASP A 366 -13.55 -3.18 -58.02
CA ASP A 366 -14.07 -2.39 -59.16
C ASP A 366 -13.16 -2.45 -60.41
N GLU A 367 -11.84 -2.47 -60.26
CA GLU A 367 -10.92 -2.81 -61.35
C GLU A 367 -11.24 -4.21 -61.92
N ILE A 368 -11.43 -5.21 -61.06
CA ILE A 368 -11.76 -6.59 -61.47
C ILE A 368 -13.13 -6.66 -62.17
N LYS A 369 -14.17 -5.99 -61.65
CA LYS A 369 -15.49 -5.88 -62.33
C LYS A 369 -15.33 -5.27 -63.73
N THR A 370 -14.51 -4.23 -63.85
CA THR A 370 -14.22 -3.54 -65.13
C THR A 370 -13.42 -4.44 -66.08
N MET A 371 -12.44 -5.20 -65.60
CA MET A 371 -11.68 -6.17 -66.42
C MET A 371 -12.55 -7.35 -66.87
N LEU A 372 -13.43 -7.86 -66.01
CA LEU A 372 -14.38 -8.93 -66.36
C LEU A 372 -15.37 -8.48 -67.44
N GLU A 373 -15.88 -7.25 -67.36
CA GLU A 373 -16.78 -6.73 -68.39
C GLU A 373 -16.04 -6.47 -69.72
N ASN A 374 -14.80 -5.99 -69.66
CA ASN A 374 -13.95 -5.92 -70.85
C ASN A 374 -13.66 -7.30 -71.45
N MET A 375 -13.42 -8.32 -70.62
CA MET A 375 -13.22 -9.72 -71.06
C MET A 375 -14.46 -10.27 -71.76
N ARG A 376 -15.66 -10.08 -71.19
CA ARG A 376 -16.95 -10.44 -71.83
C ARG A 376 -17.12 -9.74 -73.18
N ASN A 377 -16.82 -8.44 -73.25
CA ASN A 377 -16.90 -7.67 -74.48
C ASN A 377 -15.89 -8.15 -75.54
N ILE A 378 -14.70 -8.59 -75.15
CA ILE A 378 -13.73 -9.24 -76.04
C ILE A 378 -14.24 -10.62 -76.50
N GLU A 379 -14.81 -11.42 -75.59
CA GLU A 379 -15.35 -12.74 -75.93
C GLU A 379 -16.53 -12.64 -76.91
N VAL A 380 -17.46 -11.69 -76.71
CA VAL A 380 -18.56 -11.42 -77.64
C VAL A 380 -18.03 -10.97 -79.00
N LYS A 381 -17.02 -10.08 -79.03
CA LYS A 381 -16.33 -9.70 -80.28
C LYS A 381 -15.70 -10.92 -80.96
N GLN A 382 -15.01 -11.78 -80.21
CA GLN A 382 -14.37 -12.99 -80.71
C GLN A 382 -15.39 -13.97 -81.31
N ARG A 383 -16.48 -14.27 -80.59
CA ARG A 383 -17.60 -15.09 -81.06
C ARG A 383 -18.19 -14.53 -82.37
N LEU A 384 -18.42 -13.22 -82.43
CA LEU A 384 -18.91 -12.53 -83.65
C LEU A 384 -17.90 -12.58 -84.81
N THR A 385 -16.59 -12.44 -84.55
CA THR A 385 -15.57 -12.57 -85.62
C THR A 385 -15.43 -14.00 -86.11
N SER A 386 -15.49 -15.00 -85.23
CA SER A 386 -15.47 -16.42 -85.64
C SER A 386 -16.73 -16.81 -86.42
N GLN A 387 -17.90 -16.24 -86.08
CA GLN A 387 -19.12 -16.42 -86.85
C GLN A 387 -19.03 -15.75 -88.23
N LYS A 388 -18.51 -14.52 -88.31
CA LYS A 388 -18.25 -13.83 -89.58
C LYS A 388 -17.26 -14.61 -90.46
N LEU A 389 -16.17 -15.12 -89.87
CA LEU A 389 -15.17 -15.93 -90.56
C LEU A 389 -15.82 -17.16 -91.19
N ARG A 390 -16.58 -17.95 -90.42
CA ARG A 390 -17.31 -19.12 -90.93
C ARG A 390 -18.26 -18.79 -92.09
N ILE A 391 -18.96 -17.67 -92.01
CA ILE A 391 -19.85 -17.21 -93.10
C ILE A 391 -19.03 -16.84 -94.35
N THR A 392 -17.88 -16.17 -94.18
CA THR A 392 -16.99 -15.84 -95.32
C THR A 392 -16.30 -17.07 -95.93
N GLU A 393 -15.92 -18.06 -95.11
CA GLU A 393 -15.37 -19.35 -95.56
C GLU A 393 -16.40 -20.13 -96.38
N GLN A 394 -17.65 -20.19 -95.91
CA GLN A 394 -18.75 -20.81 -96.65
C GLN A 394 -19.04 -20.08 -97.97
N LEU A 395 -19.17 -18.75 -97.95
CA LEU A 395 -19.42 -17.95 -99.16
C LEU A 395 -18.25 -17.99 -100.17
N LEU A 396 -17.02 -18.25 -99.71
CA LEU A 396 -15.88 -18.47 -100.59
C LEU A 396 -15.92 -19.89 -101.20
N SER A 397 -16.21 -20.91 -100.38
CA SER A 397 -16.39 -22.29 -100.85
C SER A 397 -17.52 -22.42 -101.88
N GLU A 398 -18.66 -21.78 -101.63
CA GLU A 398 -19.80 -21.72 -102.56
C GLU A 398 -19.43 -21.01 -103.89
N LYS A 399 -18.57 -19.98 -103.83
CA LYS A 399 -18.04 -19.31 -105.03
C LYS A 399 -17.10 -20.22 -105.80
N ASP A 400 -16.18 -20.89 -105.12
CA ASP A 400 -15.18 -21.78 -105.75
C ASP A 400 -15.86 -22.98 -106.40
N GLU A 401 -16.85 -23.60 -105.75
CA GLU A 401 -17.74 -24.58 -106.39
C GLU A 401 -18.48 -23.99 -107.60
N SER A 402 -18.87 -22.71 -107.55
CA SER A 402 -19.52 -22.04 -108.69
C SER A 402 -18.53 -21.73 -109.83
N TYR A 403 -17.22 -21.64 -109.55
CA TYR A 403 -16.17 -21.46 -110.55
C TYR A 403 -15.80 -22.80 -111.16
N LEU A 404 -15.60 -23.84 -110.36
CA LEU A 404 -15.41 -25.22 -110.81
C LEU A 404 -16.56 -25.67 -111.73
N ARG A 405 -17.82 -25.46 -111.32
CA ARG A 405 -19.01 -25.77 -112.15
C ARG A 405 -19.16 -24.91 -113.42
N LYS A 406 -18.38 -23.83 -113.58
CA LYS A 406 -18.27 -23.06 -114.83
C LYS A 406 -17.09 -23.56 -115.67
N GLU A 407 -15.96 -23.87 -115.04
CA GLU A 407 -14.78 -24.44 -115.68
C GLU A 407 -15.09 -25.81 -116.29
N GLU A 408 -15.78 -26.71 -115.56
CA GLU A 408 -16.29 -27.98 -116.09
C GLU A 408 -17.14 -27.80 -117.35
N LYS A 409 -18.03 -26.80 -117.37
CA LYS A 409 -18.88 -26.49 -118.53
C LYS A 409 -18.07 -25.96 -119.69
N LEU A 410 -17.16 -25.01 -119.46
CA LEU A 410 -16.27 -24.47 -120.49
C LEU A 410 -15.35 -25.56 -121.05
N LEU A 411 -14.90 -26.50 -120.23
CA LEU A 411 -14.07 -27.63 -120.62
C LEU A 411 -14.88 -28.67 -121.41
N GLU A 412 -16.15 -28.91 -121.09
CA GLU A 412 -17.05 -29.75 -121.89
C GLU A 412 -17.45 -29.08 -123.22
N GLU A 413 -17.70 -27.77 -123.21
CA GLU A 413 -17.88 -26.97 -124.43
C GLU A 413 -16.62 -27.04 -125.30
N GLN A 414 -15.43 -26.91 -124.71
CA GLN A 414 -14.13 -27.04 -125.40
C GLN A 414 -13.92 -28.46 -125.97
N LYS A 415 -14.27 -29.54 -125.24
CA LYS A 415 -14.31 -30.90 -125.80
C LYS A 415 -15.24 -30.97 -127.00
N SER A 416 -16.46 -30.42 -126.89
CA SER A 416 -17.44 -30.42 -128.00
C SER A 416 -16.93 -29.65 -129.22
N LEU A 417 -16.25 -28.52 -129.02
CA LEU A 417 -15.64 -27.71 -130.07
C LEU A 417 -14.43 -28.41 -130.68
N LYS A 418 -13.60 -29.08 -129.88
CA LYS A 418 -12.48 -29.90 -130.35
C LYS A 418 -12.96 -31.10 -131.16
N ALA A 419 -14.04 -31.76 -130.75
CA ALA A 419 -14.69 -32.82 -131.52
C ALA A 419 -15.26 -32.30 -132.85
N LYS A 420 -15.97 -31.16 -132.85
CA LYS A 420 -16.44 -30.48 -134.07
C LYS A 420 -15.28 -30.08 -134.99
N ALA A 421 -14.18 -29.58 -134.44
CA ALA A 421 -12.99 -29.20 -135.20
C ALA A 421 -12.26 -30.41 -135.79
N LEU A 422 -12.18 -31.54 -135.09
CA LEU A 422 -11.68 -32.81 -135.64
C LEU A 422 -12.57 -33.33 -136.78
N LEU A 423 -13.90 -33.24 -136.63
CA LEU A 423 -14.87 -33.65 -137.65
C LEU A 423 -14.77 -32.76 -138.91
N LEU A 424 -14.70 -31.45 -138.73
CA LEU A 424 -14.43 -30.49 -139.81
C LEU A 424 -13.06 -30.71 -140.46
N SER A 425 -12.02 -31.02 -139.67
CA SER A 425 -10.69 -31.37 -140.19
C SER A 425 -10.74 -32.63 -141.05
N GLY A 426 -11.49 -33.65 -140.64
CA GLY A 426 -11.75 -34.86 -141.44
C GLY A 426 -12.49 -34.58 -142.75
N ILE A 427 -13.50 -33.70 -142.73
CA ILE A 427 -14.19 -33.22 -143.94
C ILE A 427 -13.20 -32.47 -144.85
N ILE A 428 -12.34 -31.61 -144.27
CA ILE A 428 -11.32 -30.86 -145.01
C ILE A 428 -10.23 -31.79 -145.59
N THR A 429 -9.82 -32.87 -144.92
CA THR A 429 -8.88 -33.83 -145.50
C THR A 429 -9.51 -34.61 -146.65
N VAL A 430 -10.75 -35.09 -146.52
CA VAL A 430 -11.49 -35.72 -147.63
C VAL A 430 -11.68 -34.75 -148.80
N TYR A 431 -12.01 -33.49 -148.53
CA TYR A 431 -12.14 -32.45 -149.57
C TYR A 431 -10.80 -32.12 -150.25
N LYS A 432 -9.70 -32.05 -149.49
CA LYS A 432 -8.33 -31.88 -150.02
C LYS A 432 -7.89 -33.09 -150.85
N GLU A 433 -8.24 -34.31 -150.44
CA GLU A 433 -7.93 -35.53 -151.19
C GLU A 433 -8.74 -35.60 -152.50
N ALA A 434 -10.02 -35.20 -152.47
CA ALA A 434 -10.84 -35.06 -153.67
C ALA A 434 -10.27 -33.99 -154.62
N HIS A 435 -9.85 -32.83 -154.10
CA HIS A 435 -9.13 -31.81 -154.88
C HIS A 435 -7.82 -32.33 -155.44
N ALA A 436 -7.00 -33.05 -154.66
CA ALA A 436 -5.75 -33.63 -155.14
C ALA A 436 -5.98 -34.66 -156.26
N LYS A 437 -7.06 -35.45 -156.18
CA LYS A 437 -7.48 -36.36 -157.26
C LYS A 437 -7.96 -35.62 -158.52
N ILE A 438 -8.60 -34.47 -158.39
CA ILE A 438 -8.98 -33.59 -159.51
C ILE A 438 -7.74 -32.93 -160.13
N VAL A 439 -6.86 -32.34 -159.31
CA VAL A 439 -5.61 -31.70 -159.75
C VAL A 439 -4.69 -32.72 -160.42
N SER A 440 -4.61 -33.96 -159.91
CA SER A 440 -3.88 -35.05 -160.57
C SER A 440 -4.43 -35.33 -161.97
N LYS A 441 -5.75 -35.51 -162.14
CA LYS A 441 -6.38 -35.69 -163.46
C LYS A 441 -6.24 -34.49 -164.40
N ILE A 442 -6.14 -33.28 -163.86
CA ILE A 442 -5.83 -32.08 -164.65
C ILE A 442 -4.37 -32.10 -165.08
N SER A 443 -3.43 -32.42 -164.18
CA SER A 443 -2.00 -32.51 -164.49
C SER A 443 -1.68 -33.63 -165.48
N GLU A 444 -2.36 -34.78 -165.37
CA GLU A 444 -2.32 -35.89 -166.33
C GLU A 444 -2.68 -35.39 -167.73
N LYS A 445 -3.86 -34.77 -167.89
CA LYS A 445 -4.28 -34.14 -169.16
C LYS A 445 -3.35 -33.03 -169.64
N VAL A 446 -2.82 -32.20 -168.76
CA VAL A 446 -1.89 -31.12 -169.13
C VAL A 446 -0.59 -31.71 -169.66
N ASN A 447 -0.06 -32.75 -169.02
CA ASN A 447 1.12 -33.47 -169.47
C ASN A 447 0.89 -34.19 -170.81
N ASP A 448 -0.28 -34.80 -171.03
CA ASP A 448 -0.68 -35.36 -172.34
C ASP A 448 -0.66 -34.28 -173.44
N THR A 449 -1.24 -33.10 -173.17
CA THR A 449 -1.25 -31.99 -174.14
C THR A 449 0.14 -31.36 -174.34
N LEU A 450 0.98 -31.34 -173.30
CA LEU A 450 2.35 -30.81 -173.38
C LEU A 450 3.24 -31.76 -174.20
N ALA A 451 3.17 -33.06 -173.96
CA ALA A 451 3.87 -34.06 -174.79
C ALA A 451 3.43 -34.00 -176.26
N GLY A 452 2.13 -33.71 -176.51
CA GLY A 452 1.63 -33.42 -177.85
C GLY A 452 2.17 -32.12 -178.47
N PHE A 453 2.49 -31.12 -177.65
CA PHE A 453 3.10 -29.86 -178.08
C PHE A 453 4.60 -29.99 -178.31
N ASP A 454 5.33 -30.73 -177.46
CA ASP A 454 6.75 -31.04 -177.65
C ASP A 454 6.96 -31.87 -178.93
N ALA A 455 6.08 -32.84 -179.21
CA ALA A 455 6.07 -33.60 -180.46
C ALA A 455 5.76 -32.74 -181.70
N PHE A 456 5.08 -31.59 -181.54
CA PHE A 456 4.94 -30.59 -182.59
C PHE A 456 6.20 -29.72 -182.71
N HIS A 457 6.82 -29.35 -181.59
CA HIS A 457 8.03 -28.53 -181.56
C HIS A 457 9.22 -29.21 -182.25
N VAL A 458 9.46 -30.50 -181.97
CA VAL A 458 10.52 -31.29 -182.61
C VAL A 458 10.38 -31.30 -184.14
N LYS A 459 9.15 -31.49 -184.66
CA LYS A 459 8.89 -31.39 -186.11
C LYS A 459 9.19 -30.01 -186.67
N PHE A 460 8.88 -28.96 -185.91
CA PHE A 460 9.14 -27.59 -186.31
C PHE A 460 10.65 -27.28 -186.37
N GLU A 461 11.45 -27.87 -185.49
CA GLU A 461 12.93 -27.80 -185.56
C GLU A 461 13.47 -28.60 -186.75
N GLU A 462 12.95 -29.80 -187.03
CA GLU A 462 13.33 -30.60 -188.21
C GLU A 462 13.05 -29.84 -189.53
N ASP A 463 11.84 -29.31 -189.70
CA ASP A 463 11.45 -28.52 -190.88
C ASP A 463 12.30 -27.24 -191.03
N TYR A 464 12.67 -26.58 -189.92
CA TYR A 464 13.52 -25.40 -189.94
C TYR A 464 14.98 -25.73 -190.33
N GLY A 465 15.55 -26.80 -189.78
CA GLY A 465 16.91 -27.25 -190.11
C GLY A 465 17.07 -27.68 -191.58
N HIS A 466 16.01 -28.24 -192.17
CA HIS A 466 15.95 -28.52 -193.61
C HIS A 466 15.97 -27.24 -194.46
N LEU A 467 15.35 -26.15 -194.00
CA LEU A 467 15.37 -24.86 -194.69
C LEU A 467 16.75 -24.18 -194.58
N GLU A 468 17.35 -24.15 -193.39
CA GLU A 468 18.68 -23.57 -193.16
C GLU A 468 19.76 -24.25 -194.00
N SER A 469 19.74 -25.59 -194.07
CA SER A 469 20.64 -26.39 -194.90
C SER A 469 20.60 -25.97 -196.38
N ARG A 470 19.39 -25.75 -196.93
CA ARG A 470 19.19 -25.32 -198.32
C ARG A 470 19.77 -23.92 -198.58
N VAL A 471 19.63 -22.99 -197.63
CA VAL A 471 20.18 -21.64 -197.75
C VAL A 471 21.72 -21.67 -197.77
N TYR A 472 22.34 -22.57 -197.00
CA TYR A 472 23.79 -22.73 -196.97
C TYR A 472 24.38 -23.28 -198.29
N GLU A 473 23.67 -24.20 -198.97
CA GLU A 473 24.07 -24.69 -200.30
C GLU A 473 24.12 -23.55 -201.33
N ILE A 474 23.01 -22.82 -201.49
CA ILE A 474 22.86 -21.69 -202.44
C ILE A 474 23.94 -20.61 -202.22
N SER A 475 24.27 -20.33 -200.96
CA SER A 475 25.31 -19.37 -200.58
C SER A 475 26.71 -19.74 -201.11
N ASN A 476 27.04 -21.03 -201.14
CA ASN A 476 28.33 -21.51 -201.64
C ASN A 476 28.42 -21.51 -203.17
N GLU A 477 27.33 -21.79 -203.89
CA GLU A 477 27.28 -21.70 -205.35
C GLU A 477 27.54 -20.25 -205.84
N LEU A 478 26.89 -19.27 -205.20
CA LEU A 478 27.07 -17.85 -205.50
C LEU A 478 28.53 -17.38 -205.29
N LYS A 479 29.19 -17.94 -204.26
CA LYS A 479 30.58 -17.69 -203.88
C LYS A 479 31.56 -18.23 -204.93
N ALA A 480 31.26 -19.39 -205.52
CA ALA A 480 32.05 -19.97 -206.62
C ALA A 480 31.99 -19.11 -207.89
N ALA A 481 30.78 -18.70 -208.31
CA ALA A 481 30.57 -17.86 -209.50
C ALA A 481 31.33 -16.51 -209.41
N THR A 482 31.32 -15.90 -208.23
CA THR A 482 32.03 -14.63 -207.93
C THR A 482 33.55 -14.74 -208.14
N SER A 483 34.14 -15.92 -207.95
CA SER A 483 35.58 -16.15 -208.17
C SER A 483 35.98 -16.19 -209.65
N CYS A 484 35.05 -16.58 -210.54
CA CYS A 484 35.32 -16.74 -211.97
C CYS A 484 35.50 -15.39 -212.66
N MET A 485 34.57 -14.45 -212.43
CA MET A 485 34.61 -13.08 -212.98
C MET A 485 35.91 -12.33 -212.63
N LYS A 486 36.52 -12.66 -211.48
CA LYS A 486 37.75 -12.03 -210.99
C LYS A 486 39.00 -12.36 -211.84
N LYS A 487 38.97 -13.43 -212.65
CA LYS A 487 40.10 -13.81 -213.53
C LYS A 487 40.08 -13.08 -214.87
N GLU A 488 38.90 -12.77 -215.41
CA GLU A 488 38.76 -12.15 -216.74
C GLU A 488 39.19 -10.68 -216.73
N ILE A 489 38.82 -9.93 -215.68
CA ILE A 489 39.21 -8.53 -215.48
C ILE A 489 40.73 -8.35 -215.44
N GLY A 490 41.47 -9.35 -214.95
CA GLY A 490 42.93 -9.31 -214.88
C GLY A 490 43.64 -9.22 -216.24
N ARG A 491 43.01 -9.67 -217.34
CA ARG A 491 43.61 -9.63 -218.68
C ARG A 491 43.62 -8.22 -219.26
N LEU A 492 42.55 -7.46 -219.06
CA LEU A 492 42.33 -6.14 -219.68
C LEU A 492 43.17 -5.01 -219.04
N VAL A 493 43.72 -5.24 -217.84
CA VAL A 493 44.55 -4.25 -217.14
C VAL A 493 45.98 -4.18 -217.71
N GLN A 494 46.45 -5.24 -218.39
CA GLN A 494 47.87 -5.36 -218.74
C GLN A 494 48.28 -4.57 -219.99
N GLU A 495 47.39 -4.39 -220.97
CA GLU A 495 47.67 -3.57 -222.18
C GLU A 495 47.77 -2.06 -221.86
N LEU A 496 47.06 -1.59 -220.83
CA LEU A 496 47.01 -0.18 -220.41
C LEU A 496 48.28 0.31 -219.68
N SER A 497 49.33 -0.51 -219.63
CA SER A 497 50.53 -0.26 -218.82
C SER A 497 51.70 0.42 -219.55
N VAL A 498 51.71 0.43 -220.88
CA VAL A 498 52.87 0.91 -221.68
C VAL A 498 52.95 2.45 -221.73
N GLU A 499 51.81 3.13 -221.90
CA GLU A 499 51.78 4.57 -222.24
C GLU A 499 52.00 5.51 -221.04
N LYS A 500 52.13 4.97 -219.81
CA LYS A 500 52.26 5.77 -218.58
C LYS A 500 53.71 6.22 -218.24
N ASN A 501 54.68 5.99 -219.14
CA ASN A 501 56.10 6.27 -218.90
C ASN A 501 56.55 7.70 -219.30
N LYS A 502 55.89 8.73 -218.76
CA LYS A 502 56.37 10.13 -218.76
C LYS A 502 56.06 10.86 -217.44
N GLY A 503 56.58 10.32 -216.32
CA GLY A 503 56.34 10.85 -214.97
C GLY A 503 57.62 11.07 -214.16
N LEU A 504 58.56 11.89 -214.64
CA LEU A 504 59.84 12.12 -213.93
C LEU A 504 60.52 13.48 -214.27
N VAL A 505 59.76 14.59 -214.27
CA VAL A 505 60.30 15.96 -214.54
C VAL A 505 59.69 17.07 -213.66
N LEU A 506 58.42 16.97 -213.22
CA LEU A 506 57.74 18.04 -212.47
C LEU A 506 57.41 17.70 -211.02
N GLU A 507 58.38 17.08 -210.36
CA GLU A 507 58.55 17.00 -208.90
C GLU A 507 58.92 18.38 -208.28
N ASN A 508 58.40 19.47 -208.87
CA ASN A 508 58.87 20.85 -208.70
C ASN A 508 57.74 21.84 -208.34
N LYS A 509 56.56 21.34 -207.93
CA LYS A 509 55.42 22.18 -207.50
C LYS A 509 54.72 21.74 -206.22
N VAL A 510 55.15 20.64 -205.60
CA VAL A 510 54.68 20.27 -204.26
C VAL A 510 55.29 21.20 -203.20
N GLY A 511 56.49 21.75 -203.43
CA GLY A 511 57.15 22.66 -202.50
C GLY A 511 56.67 24.13 -202.50
N GLU A 512 55.83 24.59 -203.44
CA GLU A 512 55.49 26.04 -203.55
C GLU A 512 54.33 26.51 -202.65
N LEU A 513 53.65 25.61 -201.93
CA LEU A 513 52.44 25.97 -201.13
C LEU A 513 52.44 25.52 -199.67
N GLU A 514 53.30 24.59 -199.24
CA GLU A 514 53.44 24.26 -197.82
C GLU A 514 54.06 25.42 -197.02
N ASP A 515 54.95 26.20 -197.65
CA ASP A 515 55.60 27.40 -197.08
C ASP A 515 54.62 28.45 -196.53
N LYS A 516 53.37 28.51 -197.02
CA LYS A 516 52.38 29.52 -196.61
C LYS A 516 51.53 29.14 -195.41
N LEU A 517 51.57 27.87 -194.96
CA LEU A 517 50.86 27.45 -193.76
C LEU A 517 51.70 27.67 -192.49
N GLN A 518 53.03 27.75 -192.64
CA GLN A 518 53.99 27.83 -191.53
C GLN A 518 54.15 29.26 -190.94
N GLU A 519 53.79 30.32 -191.67
CA GLU A 519 54.05 31.72 -191.25
C GLU A 519 52.99 32.33 -190.29
N ASP A 520 51.76 31.80 -190.27
CA ASP A 520 50.64 32.43 -189.52
C ASP A 520 50.19 31.66 -188.27
N GLU A 521 50.57 30.37 -188.13
CA GLU A 521 50.41 29.63 -186.86
C GLU A 521 51.12 30.34 -185.69
N ASP A 522 52.19 31.08 -185.95
CA ASP A 522 52.91 31.86 -184.94
C ASP A 522 52.18 33.17 -184.57
N LYS A 523 51.46 33.81 -185.50
CA LYS A 523 50.57 34.95 -185.18
C LYS A 523 49.39 34.51 -184.31
N ARG A 524 48.93 33.26 -184.48
CA ARG A 524 47.84 32.67 -183.68
C ARG A 524 48.18 32.52 -182.19
N ARG A 525 49.46 32.47 -181.78
CA ARG A 525 49.84 32.35 -180.35
C ARG A 525 49.92 33.68 -179.60
N SER A 526 50.25 34.80 -180.24
CA SER A 526 50.42 36.08 -179.54
C SER A 526 49.09 36.77 -179.21
N LEU A 527 48.03 36.54 -180.00
CA LEU A 527 46.73 37.17 -179.80
C LEU A 527 45.96 36.62 -178.58
N ALA A 528 46.19 35.34 -178.24
CA ALA A 528 45.44 34.58 -177.24
C ALA A 528 45.46 35.19 -175.83
N GLU A 529 46.56 35.84 -175.42
CA GLU A 529 46.71 36.40 -174.07
C GLU A 529 45.91 37.70 -173.88
N THR A 530 45.65 38.46 -174.96
CA THR A 530 45.08 39.82 -174.86
C THR A 530 43.56 39.89 -174.85
N VAL A 531 42.87 38.94 -175.49
CA VAL A 531 41.40 38.92 -175.57
C VAL A 531 40.78 38.68 -174.18
N ARG A 532 41.42 37.84 -173.37
CA ARG A 532 41.02 37.49 -171.99
C ARG A 532 40.93 38.69 -171.03
N LEU A 533 41.45 39.87 -171.42
CA LEU A 533 41.44 41.09 -170.61
C LEU A 533 40.42 42.14 -171.08
N ARG A 534 39.58 41.85 -172.09
CA ARG A 534 38.60 42.81 -172.64
C ARG A 534 37.14 42.46 -172.39
N GLU A 535 36.77 41.19 -172.33
CA GLU A 535 35.35 40.80 -172.23
C GLU A 535 34.76 41.04 -170.83
N GLU A 536 35.58 41.11 -169.78
CA GLU A 536 35.15 41.59 -168.44
C GLU A 536 34.51 42.99 -168.47
N LYS A 537 34.82 43.83 -169.48
CA LYS A 537 34.21 45.16 -169.63
C LYS A 537 32.87 45.18 -170.35
N VAL A 538 32.47 44.11 -171.03
CA VAL A 538 31.19 44.06 -171.74
C VAL A 538 30.03 43.90 -170.74
N SER A 539 30.27 43.15 -169.66
CA SER A 539 29.27 42.90 -168.60
C SER A 539 28.81 44.14 -167.83
N GLU A 540 29.48 45.29 -167.96
CA GLU A 540 29.02 46.57 -167.39
C GLU A 540 28.13 47.38 -168.34
N LEU A 541 28.19 47.15 -169.65
CA LEU A 541 27.50 47.96 -170.66
C LEU A 541 26.06 47.52 -170.94
N GLU A 542 25.76 46.22 -170.92
CA GLU A 542 24.40 45.73 -171.22
C GLU A 542 23.36 46.19 -170.19
N LYS A 543 23.79 46.47 -168.94
CA LYS A 543 22.97 47.13 -167.92
C LYS A 543 22.48 48.53 -168.30
N MET A 544 23.09 49.19 -169.28
CA MET A 544 22.67 50.50 -169.80
C MET A 544 21.72 50.38 -171.00
N VAL A 545 21.61 49.20 -171.64
CA VAL A 545 20.78 48.99 -172.83
C VAL A 545 19.30 48.83 -172.45
N ALA A 546 19.00 48.11 -171.37
CA ALA A 546 17.63 47.93 -170.86
C ALA A 546 16.91 49.27 -170.60
N ASP A 547 17.65 50.28 -170.13
CA ASP A 547 17.16 51.62 -169.83
C ASP A 547 16.85 52.47 -171.10
N MET A 548 17.23 52.00 -172.30
CA MET A 548 16.88 52.61 -173.58
C MET A 548 15.65 51.98 -174.23
N GLU A 549 15.44 50.66 -174.09
CA GLU A 549 14.36 49.94 -174.77
C GLU A 549 12.97 50.39 -174.29
N GLU A 550 12.81 50.68 -173.00
CA GLU A 550 11.58 51.26 -172.44
C GLU A 550 11.22 52.60 -173.11
N LYS A 551 12.22 53.44 -173.41
CA LYS A 551 12.03 54.73 -174.11
C LYS A 551 11.80 54.56 -175.61
N MET A 552 12.17 53.42 -176.19
CA MET A 552 11.96 53.11 -177.61
C MET A 552 10.49 52.77 -177.91
N GLY A 553 9.83 52.03 -177.01
CA GLY A 553 8.44 51.59 -177.15
C GLY A 553 7.39 52.71 -177.14
N ASP A 554 7.71 53.89 -176.58
CA ASP A 554 6.86 55.09 -176.67
C ASP A 554 7.03 55.83 -178.01
N LEU A 555 8.24 55.85 -178.58
CA LEU A 555 8.51 56.51 -179.86
C LEU A 555 7.88 55.76 -181.05
N GLU A 556 7.95 54.43 -181.08
CA GLU A 556 7.38 53.63 -182.18
C GLU A 556 5.86 53.84 -182.32
N ARG A 557 5.17 54.08 -181.19
CA ARG A 557 3.73 54.39 -181.16
C ARG A 557 3.40 55.67 -181.93
N THR A 558 4.26 56.70 -181.82
CA THR A 558 4.13 57.97 -182.56
C THR A 558 4.55 57.87 -184.03
N MET A 559 5.26 56.80 -184.42
CA MET A 559 5.69 56.60 -185.81
C MET A 559 4.55 56.09 -186.68
N LYS A 560 3.73 55.17 -186.15
CA LYS A 560 2.54 54.61 -186.83
C LYS A 560 1.45 55.65 -187.11
N GLU A 561 1.43 56.76 -186.38
CA GLU A 561 0.56 57.93 -186.65
C GLU A 561 1.09 58.83 -187.79
N LYS A 562 2.37 58.70 -188.19
CA LYS A 562 2.97 59.51 -189.27
C LYS A 562 3.01 58.78 -190.61
N GLU A 563 3.13 57.47 -190.62
CA GLU A 563 3.15 56.67 -191.85
C GLU A 563 1.81 56.74 -192.60
N THR A 564 0.68 56.79 -191.87
CA THR A 564 -0.66 57.06 -192.44
C THR A 564 -0.78 58.43 -193.08
N GLY A 565 -0.05 59.44 -192.59
CA GLY A 565 0.05 60.76 -193.21
C GLY A 565 0.94 60.79 -194.46
N PHE A 566 1.97 59.94 -194.53
CA PHE A 566 2.91 59.93 -195.65
C PHE A 566 2.32 59.34 -196.94
N VAL A 567 1.33 58.44 -196.83
CA VAL A 567 0.55 57.95 -197.97
C VAL A 567 -0.13 59.12 -198.70
N ASN A 568 -0.84 59.98 -197.96
CA ASN A 568 -1.55 61.13 -198.53
C ASN A 568 -0.59 62.14 -199.20
N LEU A 569 0.54 62.45 -198.56
CA LEU A 569 1.57 63.34 -199.10
C LEU A 569 2.33 62.79 -200.34
N SER A 570 2.27 61.48 -200.58
CA SER A 570 2.82 60.87 -201.79
C SER A 570 1.83 60.87 -202.97
N GLU A 571 0.52 60.91 -202.68
CA GLU A 571 -0.55 61.16 -203.65
C GLU A 571 -0.43 62.57 -204.23
N GLU A 572 -0.21 63.59 -203.38
CA GLU A 572 0.02 64.98 -203.80
C GLU A 572 1.25 65.13 -204.71
N LYS A 573 2.31 64.35 -204.50
CA LYS A 573 3.49 64.34 -205.39
C LYS A 573 3.19 63.76 -206.78
N ARG A 574 2.19 62.87 -206.92
CA ARG A 574 1.68 62.43 -208.24
C ARG A 574 0.90 63.54 -208.95
N GLU A 575 0.37 64.52 -208.23
CA GLU A 575 -0.33 65.68 -208.80
C GLU A 575 0.64 66.82 -209.16
N ALA A 576 1.65 67.09 -208.33
CA ALA A 576 2.67 68.11 -208.60
C ALA A 576 3.43 67.86 -209.93
N ILE A 577 3.70 66.59 -210.27
CA ILE A 577 4.34 66.21 -211.55
C ILE A 577 3.38 66.40 -212.74
N ARG A 578 2.06 66.28 -212.54
CA ARG A 578 1.06 66.65 -213.56
C ARG A 578 0.97 68.15 -213.78
N GLN A 579 1.11 68.97 -212.73
CA GLN A 579 1.22 70.43 -212.91
C GLN A 579 2.50 70.83 -213.66
N LEU A 580 3.62 70.13 -213.43
CA LEU A 580 4.84 70.29 -214.22
C LEU A 580 4.69 69.88 -215.70
N SER A 581 3.69 69.08 -216.05
CA SER A 581 3.38 68.72 -217.45
C SER A 581 2.86 69.91 -218.27
N VAL A 582 2.50 71.04 -217.63
CA VAL A 582 2.03 72.25 -218.33
C VAL A 582 3.18 73.25 -218.57
N LEU A 583 4.11 73.39 -217.63
CA LEU A 583 5.15 74.43 -217.70
C LEU A 583 6.26 74.09 -218.71
N ILE A 584 6.60 72.81 -218.87
CA ILE A 584 7.60 72.37 -219.85
C ILE A 584 7.02 72.49 -221.27
N GLU A 585 5.75 72.13 -221.47
CA GLU A 585 5.00 72.36 -222.71
C GLU A 585 5.02 73.84 -223.10
N TYR A 586 4.70 74.73 -222.15
CA TYR A 586 4.69 76.18 -222.33
C TYR A 586 6.07 76.74 -222.75
N HIS A 587 7.15 76.31 -222.10
CA HIS A 587 8.48 76.82 -222.40
C HIS A 587 9.11 76.21 -223.66
N ARG A 588 8.74 74.99 -224.06
CA ARG A 588 9.31 74.34 -225.26
C ARG A 588 8.67 74.84 -226.54
N ASN A 589 7.34 74.99 -226.56
CA ASN A 589 6.62 75.68 -227.65
C ASN A 589 7.21 77.08 -227.89
N ARG A 590 7.49 77.83 -226.82
CA ARG A 590 8.10 79.17 -226.89
C ARG A 590 9.57 79.20 -227.34
N TYR A 591 10.24 78.06 -227.51
CA TYR A 591 11.53 77.97 -228.18
C TYR A 591 11.44 77.42 -229.62
N ASP A 592 10.42 76.64 -229.95
CA ASP A 592 10.03 76.41 -231.35
C ASP A 592 9.68 77.75 -232.03
N ASP A 593 9.03 78.68 -231.33
CA ASP A 593 8.79 80.05 -231.81
C ASP A 593 10.08 80.82 -232.17
N LEU A 594 11.17 80.66 -231.39
CA LEU A 594 12.42 81.36 -231.64
C LEU A 594 13.30 80.66 -232.68
N LYS A 595 13.37 79.32 -232.65
CA LYS A 595 14.11 78.54 -233.66
C LYS A 595 13.37 78.51 -235.01
N GLY A 596 12.05 78.69 -235.00
CA GLY A 596 11.22 78.95 -236.18
C GLY A 596 11.62 80.19 -236.98
N MET A 597 12.31 81.17 -236.37
CA MET A 597 12.90 82.30 -237.10
C MET A 597 14.23 81.96 -237.81
N LEU A 598 14.91 80.86 -237.46
CA LEU A 598 16.08 80.35 -238.19
C LEU A 598 15.75 79.17 -239.11
N ALA A 599 14.60 78.52 -238.92
CA ALA A 599 14.08 77.50 -239.82
C ALA A 599 13.51 78.12 -241.11
N LYS A 600 14.39 78.61 -242.01
CA LYS A 600 14.00 78.97 -243.39
C LYS A 600 15.08 78.69 -244.43
N THR A 601 15.04 77.46 -244.94
CA THR A 601 14.54 77.20 -246.30
C THR A 601 14.19 78.50 -247.08
N ARG A 602 14.90 78.98 -248.10
CA ARG A 602 15.97 78.39 -248.94
C ARG A 602 15.64 76.96 -249.40
N GLY A 603 14.67 76.84 -250.30
CA GLY A 603 14.33 75.67 -251.15
C GLY A 603 14.53 74.28 -250.51
N GLY A 604 13.51 73.50 -250.23
CA GLY A 604 12.24 73.36 -250.96
C GLY A 604 11.81 71.89 -250.88
N ILE A 605 10.84 71.38 -251.63
CA ILE A 605 9.99 71.98 -252.67
C ILE A 605 8.63 71.23 -252.67
N ASN A 606 7.65 71.77 -253.40
CA ASN A 606 6.37 71.20 -253.87
C ASN A 606 6.34 69.65 -254.06
N GLN A 607 5.20 68.95 -254.09
CA GLN A 607 3.83 69.28 -254.53
C GLN A 607 2.80 68.53 -253.63
N VAL A 608 1.61 69.07 -253.32
CA VAL A 608 0.36 69.08 -254.13
C VAL A 608 -0.10 67.71 -254.64
N ALA A 609 -1.23 67.20 -254.14
CA ALA A 609 -2.40 66.75 -254.93
C ALA A 609 -3.44 66.02 -254.05
N VAL A 610 -4.71 66.07 -254.48
CA VAL A 610 -5.91 65.36 -253.98
C VAL A 610 -6.40 65.75 -252.58
#